data_AF-A0A9X2BQ03-F1
#
_entry.id   AF-A0A9X2BQ03-F1
#
_cell.length_a   1.000
_cell.length_b   1.000
_cell.length_c   1.000
_cell.angle_alpha   90.00
_cell.angle_beta   90.00
_cell.angle_gamma   90.00
#
_symmetry.space_group_name_H-M   'P 1'
#
loop_
_entity.id
_entity.type
_entity.pdbx_description
1 polymer ?
#
loop_
_entity_poly.entity_id
_entity_poly.type
_entity_poly.pdbx_seq_one_letter_code
_entity_poly.pdbx_strand_id
1 'polypeptide(L)'
;MARSRSKMTREEAGRLGGLATAKNHGKAFYQEIGQKGGEATSKTHNREFYQEIGQKGGEATSQRHDTGFYRDIGRKGGGSRSKPGFNA
;
A
#
# COMPACT_ATOMS: atom_id res chain seq x y z
N MET A 1 25.42 32.83 27.34
CA MET A 1 25.13 32.30 26.00
C MET A 1 23.79 31.59 26.01
N ALA A 2 22.77 32.13 25.34
CA ALA A 2 21.46 31.49 25.25
C ALA A 2 21.57 30.24 24.36
N ARG A 3 21.28 29.06 24.92
CA ARG A 3 21.17 27.80 24.15
C ARG A 3 20.05 27.98 23.13
N SER A 4 20.43 28.11 21.85
CA SER A 4 19.50 27.93 20.74
C SER A 4 18.90 26.53 20.86
N ARG A 5 17.62 26.48 21.22
CA ARG A 5 16.85 25.23 21.27
C ARG A 5 16.66 24.82 19.82
N SER A 6 17.43 23.84 19.33
CA SER A 6 17.24 23.29 17.98
C SER A 6 15.76 22.94 17.82
N LYS A 7 15.06 23.72 16.99
CA LYS A 7 13.64 23.50 16.72
C LYS A 7 13.54 22.25 15.85
N MET A 8 12.75 21.28 16.30
CA MET A 8 12.43 20.07 15.56
C MET A 8 11.88 20.43 14.17
N THR A 9 12.34 19.72 13.14
CA THR A 9 11.83 19.94 11.77
C THR A 9 10.44 19.32 11.60
N ARG A 10 9.73 19.68 10.53
CA ARG A 10 8.40 19.10 10.24
C ARG A 10 8.50 17.62 9.90
N GLU A 11 9.55 17.24 9.20
CA GLU A 11 9.89 15.89 8.81
C GLU A 11 10.20 15.04 10.06
N GLU A 12 10.99 15.58 10.99
CA GLU A 12 11.28 14.94 12.28
C GLU A 12 10.01 14.76 13.12
N ALA A 13 9.16 15.78 13.20
CA ALA A 13 7.89 15.71 13.90
C ALA A 13 6.96 14.66 13.28
N GLY A 14 6.85 14.61 11.94
CA GLY A 14 6.05 13.63 11.23
C GLY A 14 6.55 12.20 11.45
N ARG A 15 7.87 12.00 11.39
CA ARG A 15 8.49 10.70 11.68
C ARG A 15 8.22 10.24 13.11
N LEU A 16 8.42 11.13 14.09
CA LEU A 16 8.20 10.80 15.51
C LEU A 16 6.72 10.52 15.79
N GLY A 17 5.80 11.28 15.18
CA GLY A 17 4.37 11.01 15.26
C GLY A 17 4.01 9.64 14.68
N GLY A 18 4.53 9.30 13.50
CA GLY A 18 4.32 7.97 12.90
C GLY A 18 4.84 6.83 13.77
N LEU A 19 6.03 6.99 14.36
CA LEU A 19 6.61 6.00 15.27
C LEU A 19 5.79 5.84 16.57
N ALA A 20 5.30 6.94 17.13
CA ALA A 20 4.42 6.90 18.30
C ALA A 20 3.11 6.15 17.99
N THR A 21 2.47 6.46 16.86
CA THR A 21 1.27 5.76 16.38
C THR A 21 1.53 4.27 16.18
N ALA A 22 2.63 3.91 15.51
CA ALA A 22 2.98 2.51 15.26
C ALA A 22 3.25 1.71 16.55
N LYS A 23 3.78 2.37 17.59
CA LYS A 23 3.99 1.74 18.91
C LYS A 23 2.69 1.53 19.68
N ASN A 24 1.74 2.45 19.54
CA ASN A 24 0.51 2.47 20.34
C ASN A 24 -0.66 1.69 19.72
N HIS A 25 -0.59 1.36 18.43
CA HIS A 25 -1.70 0.75 17.71
C HIS A 25 -1.34 -0.60 17.08
N GLY A 26 -2.26 -1.56 17.22
CA GLY A 26 -2.15 -2.89 16.63
C GLY A 26 -2.83 -3.02 15.26
N LYS A 27 -2.83 -4.23 14.71
CA LYS A 27 -3.40 -4.56 13.39
C LYS A 27 -4.84 -4.07 13.19
N ALA A 28 -5.71 -4.25 14.18
CA ALA A 28 -7.13 -3.89 14.09
C ALA A 28 -7.33 -2.39 13.79
N PHE A 29 -6.52 -1.52 14.41
CA PHE A 29 -6.55 -0.09 14.16
C PHE A 29 -6.25 0.23 12.68
N TYR A 30 -5.20 -0.37 12.12
CA TYR A 30 -4.82 -0.16 10.73
C TYR A 30 -5.84 -0.73 9.73
N GLN A 31 -6.49 -1.84 10.09
CA GLN A 31 -7.58 -2.40 9.29
C GLN A 31 -8.79 -1.46 9.28
N GLU A 32 -9.18 -0.93 10.43
CA GLU A 32 -10.32 -0.01 10.54
C GLU A 32 -10.09 1.28 9.74
N ILE A 33 -8.91 1.92 9.88
CA ILE A 33 -8.62 3.14 9.12
C ILE A 33 -8.52 2.85 7.61
N GLY A 34 -7.99 1.68 7.23
CA GLY A 34 -7.93 1.25 5.84
C GLY A 34 -9.33 1.05 5.24
N GLN A 35 -10.23 0.40 6.00
CA GLN A 35 -11.61 0.23 5.61
C GLN A 35 -12.33 1.57 5.45
N LYS A 36 -12.21 2.47 6.44
CA LYS A 36 -12.79 3.81 6.38
C LYS A 36 -12.29 4.60 5.16
N GLY A 37 -11.00 4.53 4.87
CA GLY A 37 -10.41 5.14 3.67
C GLY A 37 -11.00 4.56 2.38
N GLY A 38 -11.07 3.23 2.28
CA GLY A 38 -11.66 2.54 1.13
C GLY A 38 -13.13 2.91 0.90
N GLU A 39 -13.95 2.92 1.96
CA GLU A 39 -15.37 3.31 1.90
C GLU A 39 -15.54 4.77 1.47
N ALA A 40 -14.69 5.68 1.96
CA ALA A 40 -14.72 7.08 1.55
C ALA A 40 -14.38 7.25 0.07
N THR A 41 -13.34 6.54 -0.42
CA THR A 41 -12.96 6.55 -1.82
C THR A 41 -14.05 5.93 -2.70
N SER A 42 -14.63 4.79 -2.32
CA SER A 42 -15.67 4.11 -3.11
C SER A 42 -16.97 4.91 -3.20
N LYS A 43 -17.30 5.74 -2.20
CA LYS A 43 -18.48 6.61 -2.23
C LYS A 43 -18.32 7.80 -3.17
N THR A 44 -17.09 8.26 -3.38
CA THR A 44 -16.79 9.50 -4.12
C THR A 44 -16.34 9.24 -5.56
N HIS A 45 -15.84 8.05 -5.87
CA HIS A 45 -15.25 7.73 -7.17
C HIS A 45 -16.03 6.66 -7.92
N ASN A 46 -16.10 6.83 -9.24
CA ASN A 46 -16.79 5.94 -10.16
C ASN A 46 -15.82 4.93 -10.80
N ARG A 47 -16.32 4.13 -11.74
CA ARG A 47 -15.54 3.13 -12.48
C ARG A 47 -14.35 3.73 -13.23
N GLU A 48 -14.49 4.91 -13.82
CA GLU A 48 -13.45 5.55 -14.64
C GLU A 48 -12.22 5.88 -13.81
N PHE A 49 -12.42 6.37 -12.57
CA PHE A 49 -11.32 6.59 -11.63
C PHE A 49 -10.49 5.32 -11.40
N TYR A 50 -11.14 4.17 -11.14
CA TYR A 50 -10.45 2.91 -10.91
C TYR A 50 -9.73 2.39 -12.17
N GLN A 51 -10.30 2.65 -13.35
CA GLN A 51 -9.66 2.31 -14.62
C GLN A 51 -8.40 3.16 -14.84
N GLU A 52 -8.48 4.46 -14.58
CA GLU A 52 -7.36 5.39 -14.73
C GLU A 52 -6.19 5.02 -13.80
N ILE A 53 -6.45 4.79 -12.51
CA ILE A 53 -5.39 4.39 -11.58
C ILE A 53 -4.82 3.01 -11.91
N GLY A 54 -5.66 2.09 -12.43
CA GLY A 54 -5.23 0.79 -12.90
C GLY A 54 -4.31 0.89 -14.11
N GLN A 55 -4.66 1.73 -15.08
CA GLN A 55 -3.85 2.03 -16.25
C GLN A 55 -2.50 2.63 -15.84
N LYS A 56 -2.51 3.69 -15.00
CA LYS A 56 -1.29 4.32 -14.49
C LYS A 56 -0.38 3.32 -13.76
N GLY A 57 -0.95 2.44 -12.95
CA GLY A 57 -0.20 1.38 -12.27
C GLY A 57 0.41 0.37 -13.25
N GLY A 58 -0.34 -0.02 -14.28
CA GLY A 58 0.12 -0.89 -15.35
C GLY A 58 1.26 -0.29 -16.17
N GLU A 59 1.13 0.98 -16.58
CA GLU A 59 2.16 1.73 -17.31
C GLU A 59 3.44 1.91 -16.49
N ALA A 60 3.33 2.28 -15.21
CA ALA A 60 4.49 2.40 -14.33
C ALA A 60 5.21 1.05 -14.15
N THR A 61 4.45 -0.05 -14.11
CA THR A 61 5.01 -1.40 -14.01
C THR A 61 5.70 -1.79 -15.32
N SER A 62 5.07 -1.58 -16.47
CA SER A 62 5.63 -1.95 -17.77
C SER A 62 6.87 -1.18 -18.16
N GLN A 63 6.97 0.09 -17.74
CA GLN A 63 8.18 0.89 -17.94
C GLN A 63 9.38 0.39 -17.12
N ARG A 64 9.13 -0.30 -16.00
CA ARG A 64 10.18 -0.71 -15.04
C ARG A 64 10.61 -2.16 -15.18
N HIS A 65 9.84 -2.98 -15.88
CA HIS A 65 9.99 -4.43 -15.85
C HIS A 65 10.05 -5.05 -17.24
N ASP A 66 10.83 -6.12 -17.35
CA ASP A 66 11.04 -6.86 -18.59
C ASP A 66 10.12 -8.09 -18.67
N THR A 67 10.25 -8.83 -19.77
CA THR A 67 9.49 -10.07 -20.00
C THR A 67 9.76 -11.15 -18.92
N GLY A 68 10.95 -11.15 -18.30
CA GLY A 68 11.30 -12.08 -17.23
C GLY A 68 10.42 -11.88 -15.99
N PHE A 69 10.24 -10.62 -15.59
CA PHE A 69 9.32 -10.26 -14.52
C PHE A 69 7.88 -10.74 -14.78
N TYR A 70 7.35 -10.51 -16.00
CA TYR A 70 5.99 -10.92 -16.35
C TYR A 70 5.82 -12.45 -16.34
N ARG A 71 6.82 -13.19 -16.80
CA ARG A 71 6.85 -14.65 -16.72
C ARG A 71 6.83 -15.13 -15.27
N ASP A 72 7.61 -14.51 -14.40
CA ASP A 72 7.71 -14.89 -12.99
C ASP A 72 6.40 -14.63 -12.23
N ILE A 73 5.78 -13.46 -12.42
CA ILE A 73 4.48 -13.17 -11.80
C ILE A 73 3.37 -14.06 -12.38
N GLY A 74 3.42 -14.39 -13.68
CA GLY A 74 2.50 -15.32 -14.32
C GLY A 74 2.63 -16.73 -13.74
N ARG A 75 3.85 -17.22 -13.53
CA ARG A 75 4.12 -18.51 -12.87
C ARG A 75 3.61 -18.53 -11.43
N LYS A 76 3.86 -17.46 -10.66
CA LYS A 76 3.37 -17.34 -9.27
C LYS A 76 1.84 -17.31 -9.20
N GLY A 77 1.19 -16.56 -10.09
CA GLY A 77 -0.27 -16.51 -10.20
C GLY A 77 -0.89 -17.85 -10.62
N GLY A 78 -0.29 -18.52 -11.60
CA GLY A 78 -0.73 -19.84 -12.08
C GLY A 78 -0.56 -20.95 -11.04
N GLY A 79 0.59 -20.99 -10.34
CA GLY A 79 0.88 -22.00 -9.32
C GLY A 79 -0.02 -21.93 -8.09
N SER A 80 -0.69 -20.80 -7.87
CA SER A 80 -1.67 -20.62 -6.77
C SER A 80 -2.98 -21.38 -7.02
N ARG A 81 -3.26 -21.77 -8.27
CA ARG A 81 -4.43 -22.59 -8.66
C ARG A 81 -4.16 -24.10 -8.59
N SER A 82 -2.91 -24.50 -8.32
CA SER A 82 -2.43 -25.89 -8.43
C SER A 82 -2.28 -26.61 -7.09
N LYS A 83 -2.89 -26.13 -6.00
CA LYS A 83 -2.98 -26.98 -4.79
C LYS A 83 -3.91 -28.14 -5.12
N PRO A 84 -3.43 -29.41 -5.15
CA PRO A 84 -4.33 -30.54 -5.22
C PRO A 84 -5.17 -30.50 -3.95
N GLY A 85 -6.47 -30.30 -4.10
CA GLY A 85 -7.42 -30.52 -3.03
C GLY A 85 -7.23 -31.96 -2.54
N PHE A 86 -7.01 -32.10 -1.24
CA PHE A 86 -7.22 -33.34 -0.50
C PHE A 86 -8.64 -33.81 -0.82
N ASN A 87 -8.78 -34.90 -1.59
CA ASN A 87 -10.08 -35.51 -1.82
C ASN A 87 -10.63 -36.02 -0.48
N ALA A 88 -11.93 -35.79 -0.30
CA ALA A 88 -12.73 -36.34 0.79
C ALA A 88 -12.70 -37.87 0.83
#